data_AF-A0A7S0FV51-F1
#
_entry.id   AF-A0A7S0FV51-F1
#
_cell.length_a   1.000
_cell.length_b   1.000
_cell.length_c   1.000
_cell.angle_alpha   90.00
_cell.angle_beta   90.00
_cell.angle_gamma   90.00
#
_symmetry.space_group_name_H-M   'P 1'
#
loop_
_entity.id
_entity.type
_entity.pdbx_description
1 polymer ?
#
loop_
_entity_poly.entity_id
_entity_poly.type
_entity_poly.pdbx_seq_one_letter_code
_entity_poly.pdbx_strand_id
1 'polypeptide(L)'
;WLKRCQAAQAGSTAEVWEGLQCCAWPMGDGGWLGRFRQWSPEDVFAWLIAPVTVEAFFADFWEKKPLHIARQDKAYYDGLFTRAMVDSQLRSPAGLAYEKDVNVAKCVDGRQSMCNRKGT
;
A
#
# COMPACT_ATOMS: atom_id res chain seq x y z
N TRP A 1 16.50 -14.66 -6.03
CA TRP A 1 16.99 -13.27 -6.11
C TRP A 1 16.35 -12.33 -5.07
N LEU A 2 16.17 -12.77 -3.82
CA LEU A 2 15.95 -11.87 -2.69
C LEU A 2 16.94 -12.27 -1.59
N LYS A 3 18.04 -11.51 -1.49
CA LYS A 3 18.87 -11.56 -0.28
C LYS A 3 18.08 -10.82 0.80
N ARG A 4 17.70 -11.54 1.86
CA ARG A 4 17.17 -10.95 3.08
C ARG A 4 18.25 -10.03 3.66
N CYS A 5 17.99 -8.72 3.72
CA CYS A 5 18.75 -7.84 4.58
C CYS A 5 18.23 -8.03 6.01
N GLN A 6 18.98 -8.75 6.83
CA GLN A 6 18.87 -8.63 8.29
C GLN A 6 19.56 -7.32 8.65
N ALA A 7 18.77 -6.31 9.05
CA ALA A 7 19.33 -5.12 9.67
C ALA A 7 19.85 -5.51 11.06
N ALA A 8 21.14 -5.27 11.28
CA ALA A 8 21.83 -5.53 12.52
C ALA A 8 21.24 -4.71 13.67
N GLN A 9 21.09 -5.34 14.83
CA GLN A 9 20.87 -4.65 16.09
C GLN A 9 22.16 -3.96 16.51
N ALA A 10 22.14 -2.63 16.58
CA ALA A 10 23.10 -1.85 17.35
C ALA A 10 22.51 -0.49 17.72
N GLY A 11 22.40 -0.22 19.02
CA GLY A 11 22.40 1.13 19.57
C GLY A 11 21.03 1.79 19.80
N SER A 12 20.51 1.61 21.01
CA SER A 12 19.76 2.60 21.81
C SER A 12 19.16 3.81 21.07
N THR A 13 17.89 3.71 20.71
CA THR A 13 17.00 4.87 20.55
C THR A 13 15.66 4.56 21.20
N ALA A 14 15.69 4.32 22.51
CA ALA A 14 14.46 4.24 23.32
C ALA A 14 13.79 5.62 23.53
N GLU A 15 14.34 6.70 22.97
CA GLU A 15 13.95 8.10 23.29
C GLU A 15 13.21 8.85 22.17
N VAL A 16 12.68 8.17 21.15
CA VAL A 16 11.83 8.82 20.11
C VAL A 16 10.47 8.12 19.94
N TRP A 17 10.01 7.40 20.96
CA TRP A 17 8.77 6.62 20.92
C TRP A 17 7.57 7.27 21.62
N GLU A 18 7.67 8.54 22.04
CA GLU A 18 6.54 9.25 22.68
C GLU A 18 5.60 9.97 21.69
N GLY A 19 5.91 10.01 20.39
CA GLY A 19 5.18 10.83 19.42
C GLY A 19 4.25 10.10 18.43
N LEU A 20 4.41 8.80 18.24
CA LEU A 20 3.66 8.03 17.23
C LEU A 20 3.04 6.81 17.88
N GLN A 21 1.97 7.04 18.62
CA GLN A 21 1.11 5.98 19.14
C GLN A 21 0.50 5.19 17.98
N CYS A 22 1.13 4.05 17.67
CA CYS A 22 0.71 3.11 16.64
C CYS A 22 -0.59 2.35 16.95
N CYS A 23 -1.34 2.66 18.02
CA CYS A 23 -2.49 1.84 18.42
C CYS A 23 -3.67 2.69 18.92
N ALA A 24 -4.86 2.38 18.35
CA ALA A 24 -6.21 2.90 18.64
C ALA A 24 -6.70 4.09 17.80
N TRP A 25 -6.97 3.86 16.51
CA TRP A 25 -7.81 4.78 15.72
C TRP A 25 -9.18 4.15 15.48
N PRO A 26 -10.29 4.77 15.95
CA PRO A 26 -11.62 4.22 15.78
C PRO A 26 -11.96 4.09 14.29
N MET A 27 -12.62 2.99 13.94
CA MET A 27 -13.19 2.77 12.61
C MET A 27 -14.33 3.77 12.41
N GLY A 28 -14.01 4.98 11.97
CA GLY A 28 -15.00 5.97 11.60
C GLY A 28 -15.84 5.48 10.42
N ASP A 29 -17.12 5.81 10.49
CA ASP A 29 -18.26 5.57 9.62
C ASP A 29 -18.08 5.99 8.13
N GLY A 30 -16.90 6.50 7.75
CA GLY A 30 -16.52 6.91 6.38
C GLY A 30 -15.30 6.20 5.77
N GLY A 31 -14.77 5.14 6.41
CA GLY A 31 -13.62 4.38 5.89
C GLY A 31 -12.35 5.22 5.69
N TRP A 32 -11.46 4.79 4.79
CA TRP A 32 -10.17 5.48 4.53
C TRP A 32 -10.35 6.90 4.00
N LEU A 33 -11.40 7.18 3.20
CA LEU A 33 -11.65 8.52 2.68
C LEU A 33 -12.05 9.49 3.80
N GLY A 34 -12.82 9.03 4.79
CA GLY A 34 -13.10 9.80 6.00
C GLY A 34 -11.83 10.09 6.82
N ARG A 35 -10.90 9.13 6.89
CA ARG A 35 -9.61 9.28 7.57
C ARG A 35 -8.69 10.27 6.85
N PHE A 36 -8.40 10.04 5.57
CA PHE A 36 -7.43 10.85 4.82
C PHE A 36 -7.91 12.27 4.53
N ARG A 37 -9.22 12.52 4.47
CA ARG A 37 -9.73 13.90 4.34
C ARG A 37 -9.35 14.82 5.49
N GLN A 38 -8.96 14.27 6.63
CA GLN A 38 -8.57 15.01 7.82
C GLN A 38 -7.06 15.17 7.94
N TRP A 39 -6.29 14.54 7.06
CA TRP A 39 -4.83 14.49 7.11
C TRP A 39 -4.23 15.39 6.04
N SER A 40 -3.07 15.98 6.32
CA SER A 40 -2.31 16.67 5.28
C SER A 40 -1.74 15.66 4.26
N PRO A 41 -1.41 16.07 3.03
CA PRO A 41 -0.68 15.22 2.09
C PRO A 41 0.60 14.62 2.70
N GLU A 42 1.32 15.39 3.51
CA GLU A 42 2.53 14.99 4.22
C GLU A 42 2.24 13.88 5.23
N ASP A 43 1.15 13.98 6.00
CA ASP A 43 0.74 12.95 6.97
C ASP A 43 0.38 11.63 6.27
N VAL A 44 -0.36 11.70 5.15
CA VAL A 44 -0.70 10.52 4.34
C VAL A 44 0.57 9.88 3.78
N PHE A 45 1.51 10.68 3.31
CA PHE A 45 2.77 10.16 2.79
C PHE A 45 3.62 9.53 3.90
N ALA A 46 3.78 10.19 5.04
CA ALA A 46 4.49 9.65 6.20
C ALA A 46 3.88 8.32 6.67
N TRP A 47 2.55 8.22 6.71
CA TRP A 47 1.85 6.95 6.94
C TRP A 47 2.23 5.90 5.89
N LEU A 48 2.14 6.23 4.60
CA LEU A 48 2.40 5.27 3.51
C LEU A 48 3.79 4.60 3.61
N ILE A 49 4.81 5.36 4.03
CA ILE A 49 6.21 4.92 4.11
C ILE A 49 6.68 4.52 5.52
N ALA A 50 5.82 4.63 6.54
CA ALA A 50 6.18 4.28 7.91
C ALA A 50 6.73 2.84 8.01
N PRO A 51 7.81 2.59 8.77
CA PRO A 51 8.41 3.49 9.75
C PRO A 51 9.53 4.39 9.20
N VAL A 52 9.76 4.43 7.88
CA VAL A 52 10.76 5.32 7.28
C VAL A 52 10.24 6.76 7.35
N THR A 53 11.06 7.71 7.78
CA THR A 53 10.66 9.12 7.79
C THR A 53 10.69 9.70 6.38
N VAL A 54 9.95 10.78 6.17
CA VAL A 54 9.88 11.47 4.87
C VAL A 54 11.27 11.94 4.45
N GLU A 55 12.05 12.48 5.38
CA GLU A 55 13.42 12.96 5.15
C GLU A 55 14.34 11.81 4.72
N ALA A 56 14.33 10.70 5.46
CA ALA A 56 15.14 9.52 5.13
C ALA A 56 14.75 8.92 3.78
N PHE A 57 13.45 8.89 3.47
CA PHE A 57 12.96 8.42 2.18
C PHE A 57 13.54 9.22 1.01
N PHE A 58 13.44 10.55 1.05
CA PHE A 58 13.96 11.40 -0.03
C PHE A 58 15.49 11.45 -0.06
N ALA A 59 16.16 11.42 1.11
CA ALA A 59 17.61 11.45 1.18
C ALA A 59 18.25 10.16 0.64
N ASP A 60 17.69 8.99 0.96
CA ASP A 60 18.40 7.72 0.74
C ASP A 60 17.78 6.83 -0.32
N PHE A 61 16.47 6.93 -0.59
CA PHE A 61 15.75 5.93 -1.38
C PHE A 61 15.15 6.49 -2.67
N TRP A 62 14.49 7.65 -2.59
CA TRP A 62 13.82 8.27 -3.74
C TRP A 62 14.77 8.36 -4.93
N GLU A 63 14.38 7.74 -6.05
CA GLU A 63 15.15 7.69 -7.31
C GLU A 63 16.60 7.18 -7.21
N LYS A 64 16.95 6.51 -6.10
CA LYS A 64 18.31 5.99 -5.86
C LYS A 64 18.33 4.47 -5.76
N LYS A 65 17.45 3.90 -4.95
CA LYS A 65 17.40 2.45 -4.71
C LYS A 65 16.00 2.00 -4.25
N PRO A 66 15.61 0.75 -4.55
CA PRO A 66 14.36 0.19 -4.04
C PRO A 66 14.32 0.17 -2.50
N LEU A 67 13.13 0.40 -1.94
CA LEU A 67 12.85 0.29 -0.51
C LEU A 67 11.77 -0.78 -0.29
N HIS A 68 12.07 -1.78 0.54
CA HIS A 68 11.12 -2.81 0.95
C HIS A 68 10.78 -2.64 2.43
N ILE A 69 9.51 -2.35 2.73
CA ILE A 69 9.00 -2.18 4.09
C ILE A 69 8.19 -3.42 4.47
N ALA A 70 8.75 -4.25 5.35
CA ALA A 70 8.07 -5.43 5.88
C ALA A 70 7.39 -5.08 7.21
N ARG A 71 6.06 -4.89 7.18
CA ARG A 71 5.25 -4.66 8.40
C ARG A 71 4.80 -6.01 8.97
N GLN A 72 4.91 -6.18 10.29
CA GLN A 72 4.34 -7.33 11.00
C GLN A 72 2.86 -7.09 11.36
N ASP A 73 2.15 -6.35 10.51
CA ASP A 73 0.75 -6.01 10.66
C ASP A 73 0.02 -6.30 9.35
N LYS A 74 -0.82 -7.34 9.36
CA LYS A 74 -1.61 -7.74 8.19
C LYS A 74 -2.78 -6.81 7.93
N ALA A 75 -3.24 -6.08 8.95
CA ALA A 75 -4.42 -5.22 8.87
C ALA A 75 -4.09 -3.78 8.45
N TYR A 76 -2.80 -3.48 8.23
CA TYR A 76 -2.32 -2.12 7.95
C TYR A 76 -3.04 -1.42 6.79
N TYR A 77 -3.43 -2.18 5.76
CA TYR A 77 -4.16 -1.71 4.58
C TYR A 77 -5.62 -2.19 4.52
N ASP A 78 -6.16 -2.72 5.62
CA ASP A 78 -7.50 -3.29 5.64
C ASP A 78 -8.55 -2.26 5.26
N GLY A 79 -9.35 -2.59 4.24
CA GLY A 79 -10.38 -1.71 3.72
C GLY A 79 -9.90 -0.68 2.69
N LEU A 80 -8.59 -0.56 2.40
CA LEU A 80 -8.08 0.42 1.44
C LEU A 80 -8.51 0.04 0.02
N PHE A 81 -8.35 -1.24 -0.30
CA PHE A 81 -8.84 -1.84 -1.53
C PHE A 81 -9.08 -3.33 -1.28
N THR A 82 -10.34 -3.78 -1.40
CA THR A 82 -10.73 -5.15 -1.05
C THR A 82 -11.28 -5.91 -2.24
N ARG A 83 -11.23 -7.25 -2.17
CA ARG A 83 -11.88 -8.12 -3.18
C ARG A 83 -13.36 -7.76 -3.36
N ALA A 84 -14.06 -7.48 -2.26
CA ALA A 84 -15.48 -7.12 -2.30
C ALA A 84 -15.73 -5.82 -3.08
N MET A 85 -14.81 -4.85 -3.00
CA MET A 85 -14.89 -3.62 -3.80
C MET A 85 -14.72 -3.90 -5.29
N VAL A 86 -13.73 -4.72 -5.68
CA VAL A 86 -13.55 -5.16 -7.08
C VAL A 86 -14.80 -5.87 -7.59
N ASP A 87 -15.31 -6.80 -6.80
CA ASP A 87 -16.46 -7.63 -7.10
C ASP A 87 -17.76 -6.80 -7.26
N SER A 88 -17.90 -5.74 -6.45
CA SER A 88 -18.96 -4.74 -6.58
C SER A 88 -18.84 -3.95 -7.89
N GLN A 89 -17.64 -3.45 -8.22
CA GLN A 89 -17.41 -2.68 -9.44
C GLN A 89 -17.66 -3.51 -10.71
N LEU A 90 -17.22 -4.77 -10.72
CA LEU A 90 -17.44 -5.70 -11.84
C LEU A 90 -18.92 -6.00 -12.09
N ARG A 91 -19.77 -5.95 -11.06
CA ARG A 91 -21.22 -6.14 -11.15
C ARG A 91 -22.02 -4.84 -11.25
N SER A 92 -21.35 -3.69 -11.21
CA SER A 92 -22.03 -2.40 -11.33
C SER A 92 -22.68 -2.27 -12.71
N PRO A 93 -23.80 -1.55 -12.84
CA PRO A 93 -24.45 -1.33 -14.15
C PRO A 93 -23.53 -0.64 -15.17
N ALA A 94 -22.57 0.18 -14.71
CA ALA A 94 -21.57 0.80 -15.56
C ALA A 94 -20.52 -0.21 -16.06
N GLY A 95 -20.26 -1.26 -15.29
CA GLY A 95 -19.23 -2.26 -15.56
C GLY A 95 -17.81 -1.68 -15.53
N LEU A 96 -16.83 -2.54 -15.84
CA LEU A 96 -15.45 -2.15 -16.12
C LEU A 96 -15.10 -2.63 -17.53
N ALA A 97 -14.56 -1.74 -18.36
CA ALA A 97 -14.11 -2.10 -19.70
C ALA A 97 -12.71 -2.72 -19.65
N TYR A 98 -12.51 -3.80 -20.41
CA TYR A 98 -11.17 -4.35 -20.61
C TYR A 98 -10.25 -3.32 -21.27
N GLU A 99 -8.95 -3.40 -20.99
CA GLU A 99 -7.88 -2.53 -21.51
C GLU A 99 -7.94 -1.07 -21.03
N LYS A 100 -9.13 -0.55 -20.74
CA LYS A 100 -9.36 0.78 -20.19
C LYS A 100 -9.34 0.80 -18.67
N ASP A 101 -10.17 -0.04 -18.04
CA ASP A 101 -10.40 -0.01 -16.59
C ASP A 101 -9.78 -1.24 -15.91
N VAL A 102 -9.77 -2.41 -16.60
CA VAL A 102 -9.24 -3.66 -16.05
C VAL A 102 -8.50 -4.50 -17.10
N ASN A 103 -7.43 -5.16 -16.69
CA ASN A 103 -6.72 -6.15 -17.48
C ASN A 103 -6.63 -7.47 -16.71
N VAL A 104 -6.85 -8.59 -17.39
CA VAL A 104 -6.71 -9.93 -16.84
C VAL A 104 -5.53 -10.59 -17.55
N ALA A 105 -4.47 -10.91 -16.81
CA ALA A 105 -3.28 -11.56 -17.35
C ALA A 105 -2.95 -12.84 -16.57
N LYS A 106 -2.36 -13.80 -17.27
CA LYS A 106 -1.81 -15.04 -16.68
C LYS A 106 -0.32 -15.12 -17.00
N CYS A 107 0.49 -15.57 -16.05
CA CYS A 107 1.90 -15.90 -16.27
C CYS A 107 2.11 -17.40 -16.08
N VAL A 108 2.63 -18.08 -17.10
CA VAL A 108 2.96 -19.51 -17.09
C VAL A 108 4.38 -19.66 -17.61
N ASP A 109 5.24 -20.34 -16.87
CA ASP A 109 6.66 -20.55 -17.22
C ASP A 109 7.42 -19.25 -17.56
N GLY A 110 7.15 -18.18 -16.80
CA GLY A 110 7.74 -16.87 -17.01
C GLY A 110 7.19 -16.10 -18.21
N ARG A 111 6.23 -16.66 -18.94
CA ARG A 111 5.57 -16.02 -20.08
C ARG A 111 4.21 -15.46 -19.69
N GLN A 112 4.04 -14.15 -19.86
CA GLN A 112 2.76 -13.48 -19.68
C GLN A 112 1.88 -13.58 -20.93
N SER A 113 0.59 -13.86 -20.76
CA SER A 113 -0.44 -13.81 -21.78
C SER A 113 -1.64 -12.99 -21.29
N MET A 114 -2.16 -12.10 -22.13
CA MET A 114 -3.36 -11.33 -21.84
C MET A 114 -4.62 -12.20 -22.07
N CYS A 115 -5.52 -12.21 -21.11
CA CYS A 115 -6.77 -12.97 -21.09
C CYS A 115 -7.99 -12.06 -21.11
N ASN A 116 -7.83 -10.82 -21.57
CA ASN A 116 -8.94 -9.91 -21.83
C ASN A 116 -9.88 -10.55 -22.86
N ARG A 117 -11.18 -10.43 -22.63
CA ARG A 117 -12.14 -10.79 -23.66
C ARG A 117 -12.01 -9.79 -24.82
N LYS A 118 -12.13 -10.27 -26.06
CA LYS A 118 -12.28 -9.38 -27.21
C LYS A 118 -13.73 -8.85 -27.23
N GLY A 119 -13.90 -7.55 -26.98
CA GLY A 119 -15.19 -6.84 -27.04
C GLY A 119 -16.17 -7.22 -25.91
N THR A 120 -17.24 -6.47 -25.69
CA THR A 120 -17.86 -5.34 -26.43
C THR A 120 -17.31 -3.96 -26.11
#